data_AF-A0A3D5I0I8-F1
#
_entry.id   AF-A0A3D5I0I8-F1
#
_cell.length_a   1.000
_cell.length_b   1.000
_cell.length_c   1.000
_cell.angle_alpha   90.00
_cell.angle_beta   90.00
_cell.angle_gamma   90.00
#
_symmetry.space_group_name_H-M   'P 1'
#
loop_
_entity.id
_entity.type
_entity.pdbx_description
1 polymer ?
#
loop_
_entity_poly.entity_id
_entity_poly.type
_entity_poly.pdbx_seq_one_letter_code
_entity_poly.pdbx_strand_id
1 'polypeptide(L)'
;WGVDGMDPGAAGLGLFNGGGISQLGIQAVGCAAYAIWTIITCWIVWKIIGAIFGGIRVTESEEIEGLDIGEHGMEAYPDFASAK
;
A
#
# COMPACT_ATOMS: atom_id res chain seq x y z
N TRP A 1 -24.12 4.75 -2.92
CA TRP A 1 -24.08 5.71 -1.80
C TRP A 1 -25.52 6.08 -1.44
N GLY A 2 -26.26 5.11 -0.91
CA GLY A 2 -27.73 5.16 -0.82
C GLY A 2 -28.18 5.78 0.48
N VAL A 3 -28.83 6.93 0.44
CA VAL A 3 -29.42 7.58 1.60
C VAL A 3 -30.63 6.77 2.09
N ASP A 4 -30.83 6.77 3.41
CA ASP A 4 -32.00 6.18 4.06
C ASP A 4 -33.27 6.85 3.49
N GLY A 5 -34.12 6.06 2.81
CA GLY A 5 -35.32 6.56 2.11
C GLY A 5 -35.53 6.06 0.68
N MET A 6 -34.52 5.47 0.02
CA MET A 6 -34.69 4.84 -1.31
C MET A 6 -35.00 3.33 -1.27
N ASP A 7 -34.77 2.67 -0.12
CA ASP A 7 -35.11 1.27 0.11
C ASP A 7 -35.74 1.13 1.52
N PRO A 8 -37.03 0.73 1.62
CA PRO A 8 -37.73 0.57 2.89
C PRO A 8 -37.13 -0.52 3.82
N GLY A 9 -36.20 -1.34 3.32
CA GLY A 9 -35.49 -2.36 4.09
C GLY A 9 -34.02 -2.05 4.36
N ALA A 10 -33.51 -0.87 3.96
CA ALA A 10 -32.10 -0.56 4.13
C ALA A 10 -31.74 -0.37 5.61
N ALA A 11 -30.88 -1.25 6.13
CA ALA A 11 -30.21 -1.02 7.40
C ALA A 11 -29.35 0.26 7.29
N GLY A 12 -29.31 1.07 8.34
CA GLY A 12 -28.60 2.35 8.31
C GLY A 12 -27.13 2.18 7.88
N LEU A 13 -26.64 3.16 7.11
CA LEU A 13 -25.43 3.00 6.30
C LEU A 13 -24.12 2.95 7.09
N GLY A 14 -24.12 3.47 8.31
CA GLY A 14 -22.92 3.59 9.12
C GLY A 14 -23.17 4.22 10.48
N LEU A 15 -22.11 4.35 11.28
CA LEU A 15 -22.20 4.78 12.68
C LEU A 15 -23.03 6.07 12.86
N PHE A 16 -22.81 7.07 12.01
CA PHE A 16 -23.49 8.37 12.08
C PHE A 16 -24.73 8.48 11.18
N ASN A 17 -25.14 7.39 10.52
CA ASN A 17 -26.28 7.38 9.60
C ASN A 17 -27.17 6.15 9.84
N GLY A 18 -27.54 5.91 11.10
CA GLY A 18 -28.52 4.88 11.49
C GLY A 18 -28.01 3.44 11.59
N GLY A 19 -26.76 3.15 11.22
CA GLY A 19 -26.20 1.79 11.22
C GLY A 19 -25.68 1.31 12.59
N GLY A 20 -25.45 2.24 13.52
CA GLY A 20 -24.99 1.93 14.88
C GLY A 20 -23.59 1.28 14.96
N ILE A 21 -23.21 0.86 16.17
CA ILE A 21 -21.88 0.29 16.45
C ILE A 21 -21.71 -1.09 15.81
N SER A 22 -22.78 -1.89 15.70
CA SER A 22 -22.73 -3.21 15.08
C SER A 22 -22.25 -3.14 13.62
N GLN A 23 -22.77 -2.19 12.84
CA GLN A 23 -22.35 -1.99 11.45
C GLN A 23 -20.88 -1.54 11.35
N LEU A 24 -20.43 -0.67 12.25
CA LEU A 24 -19.02 -0.29 12.32
C LEU A 24 -18.11 -1.50 12.60
N GLY A 25 -18.54 -2.40 13.49
CA GLY A 25 -17.81 -3.63 13.79
C GLY A 25 -17.62 -4.53 12.57
N ILE A 26 -18.68 -4.72 11.77
CA ILE A 26 -18.63 -5.50 10.53
C ILE A 26 -17.63 -4.88 9.54
N GLN A 27 -17.67 -3.56 9.36
CA GLN A 27 -16.74 -2.84 8.48
C GLN A 27 -15.29 -2.92 8.99
N ALA A 28 -15.08 -2.85 10.32
CA ALA A 28 -13.76 -2.99 10.92
C ALA A 28 -13.18 -4.40 10.68
N VAL A 29 -14.00 -5.45 10.78
CA VAL A 29 -13.58 -6.82 10.45
C VAL A 29 -13.19 -6.93 8.98
N GLY A 30 -13.97 -6.35 8.06
CA GLY A 30 -13.63 -6.31 6.64
C GLY A 30 -12.30 -5.60 6.37
N CYS A 31 -12.10 -4.43 6.99
CA CYS A 31 -10.84 -3.68 6.90
C CYS A 31 -9.65 -4.50 7.41
N ALA A 32 -9.79 -5.13 8.58
CA ALA A 32 -8.76 -5.98 9.16
C ALA A 32 -8.46 -7.19 8.27
N ALA A 33 -9.47 -7.82 7.67
CA ALA A 33 -9.28 -8.95 6.77
C ALA A 33 -8.40 -8.58 5.56
N TYR A 34 -8.69 -7.45 4.90
CA TYR A 34 -7.86 -6.97 3.79
C TYR A 34 -6.45 -6.58 4.25
N ALA A 35 -6.32 -5.84 5.37
CA ALA A 35 -5.02 -5.43 5.88
C ALA A 35 -4.12 -6.62 6.23
N ILE A 36 -4.67 -7.61 6.93
CA ILE A 36 -3.96 -8.83 7.31
C ILE A 36 -3.55 -9.62 6.07
N TRP A 37 -4.48 -9.80 5.13
CA TRP A 37 -4.20 -10.51 3.88
C TRP A 37 -3.06 -9.84 3.11
N THR A 38 -3.13 -8.53 2.88
CA THR A 38 -2.11 -7.77 2.14
C THR A 38 -0.76 -7.83 2.85
N ILE A 39 -0.70 -7.59 4.16
CA ILE A 39 0.56 -7.60 4.91
C ILE A 39 1.22 -8.99 4.83
N ILE A 40 0.46 -10.06 5.07
CA ILE A 40 1.01 -11.42 5.07
C ILE A 40 1.47 -11.80 3.66
N THR A 41 0.63 -11.59 2.65
CA THR A 41 0.96 -11.99 1.27
C THR A 41 2.13 -11.20 0.71
N CYS A 42 2.16 -9.87 0.89
CA CYS A 42 3.31 -9.06 0.49
C CYS A 42 4.57 -9.49 1.25
N TRP A 43 4.49 -9.71 2.56
CA TRP A 43 5.65 -10.16 3.34
C TRP A 43 6.21 -11.49 2.82
N ILE A 44 5.35 -12.48 2.55
CA ILE A 44 5.76 -13.77 1.99
C ILE A 44 6.43 -13.58 0.62
N VAL A 45 5.77 -12.88 -0.30
CA VAL A 45 6.28 -12.67 -1.67
C VAL A 45 7.64 -11.97 -1.64
N TRP A 46 7.76 -10.91 -0.85
CA TRP A 46 9.00 -10.14 -0.77
C TRP A 46 10.11 -10.96 -0.10
N LYS A 47 9.80 -11.75 0.91
CA LYS A 47 10.78 -12.68 1.51
C LYS A 47 11.27 -13.73 0.52
N ILE A 48 10.38 -14.29 -0.29
CA ILE A 48 10.75 -15.27 -1.32
C ILE A 48 11.67 -14.63 -2.37
N ILE A 49 11.28 -13.47 -2.92
CA ILE A 49 12.09 -12.74 -3.90
C ILE A 49 13.47 -12.42 -3.32
N GLY A 50 13.52 -11.81 -2.13
CA GLY A 50 14.79 -11.48 -1.49
C GLY A 50 15.67 -12.71 -1.21
N ALA A 51 15.08 -13.85 -0.88
CA ALA A 51 15.83 -15.09 -0.67
C ALA A 51 16.43 -15.65 -1.98
N ILE A 52 15.74 -15.49 -3.11
CA ILE A 52 16.21 -15.97 -4.42
C ILE A 52 17.30 -15.07 -4.99
N PHE A 53 17.16 -13.75 -4.86
CA PHE A 53 18.02 -12.77 -5.52
C PHE A 53 19.10 -12.15 -4.59
N GLY A 54 19.18 -12.58 -3.33
CA GLY A 54 20.16 -12.06 -2.36
C GLY A 54 19.76 -10.73 -1.72
N GLY A 55 18.58 -10.22 -2.02
CA GLY A 55 18.03 -8.96 -1.52
C GLY A 55 16.95 -8.42 -2.45
N ILE A 56 16.18 -7.43 -1.99
CA ILE A 56 15.26 -6.64 -2.85
C ILE A 56 15.78 -5.21 -3.05
N ARG A 57 16.59 -4.71 -2.11
CA ARG A 57 17.22 -3.39 -2.19
C ARG A 57 18.64 -3.53 -2.68
N VAL A 58 19.09 -2.55 -3.45
CA VAL A 58 20.49 -2.35 -3.82
C VAL A 58 21.35 -2.07 -2.59
N THR A 59 22.67 -2.09 -2.75
CA THR A 59 23.58 -1.74 -1.67
C THR A 59 23.43 -0.27 -1.26
N GLU A 60 23.79 0.07 -0.02
CA GLU A 60 23.70 1.46 0.47
C GLU A 60 24.54 2.43 -0.39
N SER A 61 25.69 1.97 -0.91
CA SER A 61 26.51 2.77 -1.82
C SER A 61 25.80 3.07 -3.15
N GLU A 62 25.18 2.07 -3.77
CA GLU A 62 24.44 2.24 -5.02
C GLU A 62 23.17 3.08 -4.82
N GLU A 63 22.53 2.96 -3.65
CA GLU A 63 21.38 3.79 -3.29
C GLU A 63 21.74 5.28 -3.16
N ILE A 64 22.94 5.58 -2.65
CA ILE A 64 23.46 6.96 -2.52
C ILE A 64 23.90 7.52 -3.88
N GLU A 65 24.56 6.71 -4.71
CA GLU A 65 25.02 7.10 -6.05
C GLU A 65 23.84 7.34 -7.01
N GLY A 66 22.73 6.62 -6.80
CA GLY A 66 21.53 6.70 -7.63
C GLY A 66 21.50 5.59 -8.67
N LEU A 67 20.34 4.93 -8.79
CA LEU A 67 20.18 3.77 -9.67
C LEU A 67 20.24 4.14 -11.16
N ASP A 68 20.04 5.40 -11.52
CA ASP A 68 20.14 5.86 -12.91
C ASP A 68 21.56 5.63 -13.47
N ILE A 69 22.60 5.91 -12.65
CA ILE A 69 24.00 5.70 -13.04
C ILE A 69 24.32 4.21 -13.16
N GLY A 70 23.90 3.42 -12.17
CA GLY A 70 24.19 1.98 -12.11
C GLY A 70 23.41 1.11 -13.11
N GLU A 71 22.13 1.42 -13.37
CA GLU A 71 21.25 0.60 -14.21
C GLU A 71 21.08 1.14 -15.63
N HIS A 72 21.14 2.46 -15.81
CA HIS A 72 20.86 3.12 -17.09
C HIS A 72 22.10 3.80 -17.69
N GLY A 73 23.21 3.92 -16.95
CA GLY A 73 24.47 4.50 -17.42
C GLY A 73 24.37 5.99 -17.74
N MET A 74 23.34 6.66 -17.24
CA MET A 74 23.03 8.05 -17.53
C MET A 74 22.36 8.68 -16.32
N GLU A 75 22.60 9.97 -16.11
CA GLU A 75 21.91 10.73 -15.08
C GLU A 75 20.61 11.30 -15.66
N ALA A 76 19.48 11.12 -14.97
CA ALA A 76 18.19 11.59 -15.48
C ALA A 76 18.12 13.13 -15.60
N TYR A 77 18.90 13.85 -14.79
CA TYR A 77 18.91 15.32 -14.73
C TYR A 77 20.33 15.89 -14.56
N PRO A 78 21.19 15.79 -15.59
CA PRO A 78 22.60 16.20 -15.49
C PRO A 78 22.76 17.70 -15.16
N ASP A 79 21.82 18.54 -15.60
CA ASP A 79 21.82 19.99 -15.35
C ASP A 79 21.52 20.37 -13.89
N PHE A 80 20.88 19.49 -13.12
CA PHE A 80 20.52 19.74 -11.72
C PHE A 80 21.43 19.00 -10.74
N ALA A 81 22.03 17.89 -11.14
CA ALA A 81 22.93 17.11 -10.31
C ALA A 81 24.36 17.69 -10.24
N SER A 82 24.80 18.37 -11.30
CA SER A 82 26.10 19.07 -11.33
C SER A 82 26.09 20.38 -10.53
N ALA A 83 24.93 20.82 -10.02
CA ALA A 83 24.82 21.97 -9.11
C ALA A 83 25.16 21.56 -7.67
N LYS A 84 26.41 21.20 -7.42
CA LYS A 84 26.97 21.05 -6.08
C LYS A 84 28.36 21.66 -6.00
#